data_AF-A0A074RGA1-F1
#
_entry.id   AF-A0A074RGA1-F1
#
_cell.length_a   1.000
_cell.length_b   1.000
_cell.length_c   1.000
_cell.angle_alpha   90.00
_cell.angle_beta   90.00
_cell.angle_gamma   90.00
#
_symmetry.space_group_name_H-M   'P 1'
#
loop_
_entity.id
_entity.type
_entity.pdbx_description
1 polymer ?
#
loop_
_entity_poly.entity_id
_entity_poly.type
_entity_poly.pdbx_seq_one_letter_code
_entity_poly.pdbx_strand_id
1 'polypeptide(L)'
;MDDLLGLALSPIVSCAAPVSRPLASSANSPLQKYSADRIQLPIVLDFQSDKGREEIREWYHKQPTTGFTHIEHRKETTGRFGHEFVVIRLVNSTACRFDRRAREDMRGHALKDEGTISEDSAHVITQADTESKARLDESEVLLSTNLVWGKDINLEFILAMCCEIQSHPAAKSYSLLHYNCYFFSWTLVTIIDHQARQQRVRKSYSIKLSADDWIAGFYDLLSQEMVVFGLHWQKESLWKRVTRLGQSIIGANSHQRSLILRVDKFIHEGMKRELGDHFSKRLDINLNKLLFPSQIPSWLNKQVSSALQEGGRLGVQQFLAETNAHSQINNKLSAPIHPRKVDSGEERLDGSASSVVDVGHIYQSLDERARWKAETEWKRYEKIIDTFIANSSKLKMWSNACWPPSNVVHKHVTERMGDHFKQTEGYGFGKAEPSIERAKDSMAEIWVSILDMMEDKSELSFL
;
A
#
# COMPACT_ATOMS: atom_id res chain seq x y z
N MET A 1 8.10 -30.29 -17.70
CA MET A 1 7.37 -31.57 -17.55
C MET A 1 7.58 -32.03 -16.09
N ASP A 2 7.38 -31.12 -15.13
CA ASP A 2 8.00 -31.22 -13.79
C ASP A 2 7.00 -31.09 -12.62
N ASP A 3 5.70 -30.98 -12.90
CA ASP A 3 4.63 -30.85 -11.88
C ASP A 3 3.93 -32.17 -11.53
N LEU A 4 4.31 -33.29 -12.15
CA LEU A 4 3.65 -34.59 -11.93
C LEU A 4 4.08 -35.30 -10.65
N LEU A 5 5.27 -34.99 -10.11
CA LEU A 5 5.77 -35.59 -8.87
C LEU A 5 5.20 -34.95 -7.60
N GLY A 6 4.81 -33.67 -7.65
CA GLY A 6 4.16 -32.98 -6.52
C GLY A 6 2.74 -33.49 -6.25
N LEU A 7 2.00 -33.84 -7.30
CA LEU A 7 0.63 -34.36 -7.18
C LEU A 7 0.58 -35.84 -6.74
N ALA A 8 1.62 -36.63 -7.04
CA ALA A 8 1.66 -38.05 -6.67
C ALA A 8 1.95 -38.31 -5.19
N LEU A 9 2.58 -37.36 -4.47
CA LEU A 9 2.95 -37.52 -3.07
C LEU A 9 1.97 -36.87 -2.07
N SER A 10 1.08 -35.98 -2.53
CA SER A 10 0.07 -35.34 -1.68
C SER A 10 -0.89 -36.33 -0.99
N PRO A 11 -1.36 -37.43 -1.64
CA PRO A 11 -2.23 -38.39 -0.96
C PRO A 11 -1.50 -39.32 0.02
N ILE A 12 -0.20 -39.59 -0.20
CA ILE A 12 0.57 -40.55 0.61
C ILE A 12 1.00 -39.92 1.95
N VAL A 13 1.24 -38.61 1.98
CA VAL A 13 1.49 -37.88 3.24
C VAL A 13 0.19 -37.65 4.04
N SER A 14 -0.97 -37.62 3.38
CA SER A 14 -2.27 -37.38 4.03
C SER A 14 -2.95 -38.64 4.58
N CYS A 15 -2.71 -39.82 3.98
CA CYS A 15 -3.41 -41.07 4.33
C CYS A 15 -2.58 -42.13 5.09
N ALA A 16 -1.27 -41.92 5.31
CA ALA A 16 -0.42 -42.83 6.10
C ALA A 16 -0.14 -42.32 7.53
N ALA A 17 -0.88 -41.32 8.01
CA ALA A 17 -0.77 -40.79 9.37
C ALA A 17 -1.88 -41.27 10.32
N PRO A 18 -2.10 -42.59 10.48
CA PRO A 18 -2.56 -43.10 11.76
C PRO A 18 -1.46 -43.98 12.39
N VAL A 19 -1.20 -43.70 13.68
CA VAL A 19 -0.60 -44.62 14.68
C VAL A 19 0.92 -44.54 14.96
N SER A 20 1.78 -43.88 14.17
CA SER A 20 3.24 -43.95 14.42
C SER A 20 4.00 -42.63 14.37
N ARG A 21 3.56 -41.59 15.08
CA ARG A 21 4.49 -40.56 15.57
C ARG A 21 4.61 -40.74 17.08
N PRO A 22 5.82 -40.89 17.64
CA PRO A 22 5.95 -40.75 19.08
C PRO A 22 5.44 -39.36 19.40
N LEU A 23 4.37 -39.30 20.18
CA LEU A 23 4.02 -38.14 20.99
C LEU A 23 5.33 -37.75 21.69
N ALA A 24 6.04 -36.78 21.13
CA ALA A 24 7.16 -36.18 21.83
C ALA A 24 6.58 -35.74 23.16
N SER A 25 7.10 -36.29 24.27
CA SER A 25 6.62 -35.93 25.61
C SER A 25 6.61 -34.41 25.69
N SER A 26 5.42 -33.88 25.89
CA SER A 26 5.13 -32.45 25.87
C SER A 26 6.08 -31.71 26.80
N ALA A 27 7.00 -30.94 26.21
CA ALA A 27 7.70 -29.88 26.95
C ALA A 27 6.73 -28.79 27.44
N ASN A 28 5.45 -28.85 27.04
CA ASN A 28 4.40 -27.87 27.30
C ASN A 28 3.45 -28.26 28.44
N SER A 29 3.59 -29.43 29.07
CA SER A 29 2.77 -29.78 30.25
C SER A 29 2.97 -28.86 31.48
N PRO A 30 4.10 -28.16 31.69
CA PRO A 30 4.26 -27.40 32.92
C PRO A 30 3.80 -25.94 32.81
N LEU A 31 3.46 -25.40 31.63
CA LEU A 31 2.90 -24.03 31.54
C LEU A 31 1.41 -23.94 31.88
N GLN A 32 0.66 -25.04 31.83
CA GLN A 32 -0.76 -25.08 32.23
C GLN A 32 -1.04 -25.83 33.54
N LYS A 33 -0.06 -26.54 34.10
CA LYS A 33 -0.23 -27.14 35.42
C LYS A 33 -0.13 -26.06 36.49
N TYR A 34 -1.20 -25.94 37.27
CA TYR A 34 -1.34 -25.09 38.46
C TYR A 34 -0.09 -25.18 39.35
N SER A 35 0.90 -24.32 39.11
CA SER A 35 1.95 -24.06 40.07
C SER A 35 1.35 -23.12 41.10
N ALA A 36 1.40 -23.51 42.37
CA ALA A 36 0.85 -22.74 43.48
C ALA A 36 1.51 -21.36 43.64
N ASP A 37 2.65 -21.14 42.96
CA ASP A 37 3.45 -19.92 43.04
C ASP A 37 3.10 -18.88 41.96
N ARG A 38 2.16 -19.16 41.05
CA ARG A 38 1.77 -18.19 40.02
C ARG A 38 0.72 -17.22 40.52
N ILE A 39 1.06 -15.94 40.47
CA ILE A 39 0.13 -14.85 40.82
C ILE A 39 -0.95 -14.67 39.74
N GLN A 40 -0.61 -14.86 38.46
CA GLN A 40 -1.54 -14.74 37.35
C GLN A 40 -1.25 -15.80 36.30
N LEU A 41 -2.28 -16.53 35.85
CA LEU A 41 -2.14 -17.48 34.75
C LEU A 41 -2.06 -16.74 33.40
N PRO A 42 -1.39 -17.31 32.38
CA PRO A 42 -1.52 -16.84 31.02
C PRO A 42 -3.01 -16.80 30.62
N ILE A 43 -3.43 -15.71 29.98
CA ILE A 43 -4.76 -15.62 29.37
C ILE A 43 -4.66 -15.95 27.89
N VAL A 44 -5.71 -16.58 27.35
CA VAL A 44 -5.88 -16.70 25.90
C VAL A 44 -6.48 -15.39 25.40
N LEU A 45 -5.89 -14.81 24.37
CA LEU A 45 -6.40 -13.62 23.72
C LEU A 45 -7.48 -14.02 22.72
N ASP A 46 -8.72 -14.16 23.17
CA ASP A 46 -9.87 -14.40 22.28
C ASP A 46 -10.64 -13.10 22.04
N PHE A 47 -10.38 -12.45 20.91
CA PHE A 47 -11.06 -11.21 20.52
C PHE A 47 -12.45 -11.43 19.92
N GLN A 48 -12.79 -12.67 19.57
CA GLN A 48 -14.00 -13.01 18.83
C GLN A 48 -15.20 -13.24 19.76
N SER A 49 -14.99 -13.86 20.93
CA SER A 49 -16.06 -14.10 21.90
C SER A 49 -16.24 -12.94 22.89
N ASP A 50 -17.48 -12.70 23.34
CA ASP A 50 -17.77 -11.70 24.39
C ASP A 50 -17.01 -11.99 25.69
N LYS A 51 -16.93 -13.27 26.06
CA LYS A 51 -16.20 -13.71 27.25
C LYS A 51 -14.70 -13.44 27.11
N GLY A 52 -14.11 -13.78 25.97
CA GLY A 52 -12.70 -13.53 25.70
C GLY A 52 -12.36 -12.04 25.72
N ARG A 53 -13.21 -11.19 25.13
CA ARG A 53 -13.06 -9.73 25.20
C ARG A 53 -13.11 -9.22 26.64
N GLU A 54 -14.02 -9.72 27.47
CA GLU A 54 -14.07 -9.34 28.89
C GLU A 54 -12.82 -9.82 29.66
N GLU A 55 -12.34 -11.04 29.40
CA GLU A 55 -11.10 -11.55 30.01
C GLU A 55 -9.87 -10.70 29.61
N ILE A 56 -9.80 -10.24 28.36
CA ILE A 56 -8.75 -9.33 27.87
C ILE A 56 -8.86 -7.96 28.55
N ARG A 57 -10.06 -7.38 28.63
CA ARG A 57 -10.32 -6.09 29.31
C ARG A 57 -9.92 -6.15 30.77
N GLU A 58 -10.35 -7.20 31.49
CA GLU A 58 -9.97 -7.42 32.87
C GLU A 58 -8.46 -7.57 33.03
N TRP A 59 -7.82 -8.35 32.16
CA TRP A 59 -6.38 -8.51 32.18
C TRP A 59 -5.66 -7.19 31.97
N TYR A 60 -6.09 -6.38 31.00
CA TYR A 60 -5.53 -5.07 30.71
C TYR A 60 -5.66 -4.11 31.91
N HIS A 61 -6.83 -4.01 32.53
CA HIS A 61 -7.07 -3.14 33.68
C HIS A 61 -6.39 -3.60 34.97
N LYS A 62 -6.04 -4.88 35.09
CA LYS A 62 -5.22 -5.40 36.20
C LYS A 62 -3.75 -4.98 36.09
N GLN A 63 -3.30 -4.45 34.94
CA GLN A 63 -1.91 -4.05 34.78
C GLN A 63 -1.63 -2.73 35.51
N PRO A 64 -0.58 -2.68 36.35
CA PRO A 64 -0.24 -1.48 37.12
C PRO A 64 0.19 -0.30 36.25
N THR A 65 0.74 -0.58 35.07
CA THR A 65 1.09 0.40 34.04
C THR A 65 0.89 -0.24 32.68
N THR A 66 0.46 0.52 31.67
CA THR A 66 0.30 0.01 30.30
C THR A 66 1.40 0.46 29.35
N GLY A 67 2.16 1.51 29.71
CA GLY A 67 3.36 1.90 28.97
C GLY A 67 4.51 0.91 29.19
N PHE A 68 5.32 0.68 28.16
CA PHE A 68 6.50 -0.18 28.22
C PHE A 68 7.73 0.51 27.63
N THR A 69 8.90 0.17 28.15
CA THR A 69 10.19 0.84 27.82
C THR A 69 11.16 -0.08 27.10
N HIS A 70 10.83 -1.36 27.00
CA HIS A 70 11.73 -2.36 26.46
C HIS A 70 10.95 -3.45 25.73
N ILE A 71 11.50 -3.91 24.61
CA ILE A 71 11.02 -5.09 23.89
C ILE A 71 12.16 -6.07 23.65
N GLU A 72 11.85 -7.34 23.82
CA GLU A 72 12.73 -8.47 23.56
C GLU A 72 12.02 -9.46 22.65
N HIS A 73 12.66 -9.82 21.55
CA HIS A 73 12.33 -11.00 20.78
C HIS A 73 13.18 -12.15 21.32
N ARG A 74 12.52 -13.21 21.81
CA ARG A 74 13.17 -14.30 22.52
C ARG A 74 12.84 -15.65 21.90
N LYS A 75 13.68 -16.65 22.20
CA LYS A 75 13.54 -18.02 21.73
C LYS A 75 13.75 -19.01 22.86
N GLU A 76 12.86 -19.97 23.00
CA GLU A 76 13.04 -21.07 23.95
C GLU A 76 14.26 -21.91 23.55
N THR A 77 15.17 -22.11 24.50
CA THR A 77 16.39 -22.94 24.34
C THR A 77 16.10 -24.42 24.55
N THR A 78 14.95 -24.74 25.17
CA THR A 78 14.49 -26.09 25.45
C THR A 78 13.47 -26.53 24.39
N GLY A 79 13.53 -27.81 23.99
CA GLY A 79 12.66 -28.38 22.95
C GLY A 79 13.32 -28.52 21.57
N ARG A 80 12.71 -29.32 20.70
CA ARG A 80 13.24 -29.59 19.33
C ARG A 80 13.00 -28.45 18.35
N PHE A 81 11.95 -27.67 18.59
CA PHE A 81 11.57 -26.53 17.78
C PHE A 81 11.58 -25.33 18.71
N GLY A 82 12.64 -24.50 18.63
CA GLY A 82 12.80 -23.35 19.51
C GLY A 82 11.70 -22.34 19.23
N HIS A 83 10.71 -22.28 20.12
CA HIS A 83 9.54 -21.41 20.02
C HIS A 83 9.96 -19.96 20.22
N GLU A 84 9.55 -19.08 19.31
CA GLU A 84 9.79 -17.64 19.39
C GLU A 84 8.61 -16.92 20.01
N PHE A 85 8.91 -15.93 20.85
CA PHE A 85 7.92 -15.13 21.55
C PHE A 85 8.44 -13.72 21.80
N VAL A 86 7.53 -12.81 22.14
CA VAL A 86 7.86 -11.41 22.43
C VAL A 86 7.64 -11.13 23.90
N VAL A 87 8.58 -10.43 24.50
CA VAL A 87 8.47 -9.90 25.86
C VAL A 87 8.58 -8.40 25.81
N ILE A 88 7.67 -7.71 26.48
CA ILE A 88 7.79 -6.28 26.75
C ILE A 88 7.97 -6.07 28.25
N ARG A 89 8.77 -5.08 28.61
CA ARG A 89 8.93 -4.67 30.01
C ARG A 89 8.20 -3.35 30.24
N LEU A 90 7.18 -3.41 31.08
CA LEU A 90 6.39 -2.27 31.50
C LEU A 90 7.26 -1.29 32.29
N VAL A 91 6.81 -0.03 32.41
CA VAL A 91 7.54 1.03 33.13
C VAL A 91 7.89 0.63 34.58
N ASN A 92 7.05 -0.17 35.23
CA ASN A 92 7.30 -0.67 36.58
C ASN A 92 8.19 -1.94 36.63
N SER A 93 8.87 -2.31 35.55
CA SER A 93 9.71 -3.51 35.39
C SER A 93 8.96 -4.84 35.33
N THR A 94 7.62 -4.86 35.31
CA THR A 94 6.85 -6.08 35.07
C THR A 94 7.05 -6.53 33.62
N ALA A 95 7.23 -7.84 33.39
CA ALA A 95 7.35 -8.38 32.04
C ALA A 95 6.01 -8.92 31.56
N CYS A 96 5.59 -8.57 30.35
CA CYS A 96 4.46 -9.19 29.67
C CYS A 96 4.99 -10.01 28.49
N ARG A 97 4.73 -11.31 28.50
CA ARG A 97 5.08 -12.26 27.44
C ARG A 97 3.86 -12.48 26.54
N PHE A 98 4.09 -12.45 25.23
CA PHE A 98 3.09 -12.71 24.20
C PHE A 98 3.54 -13.89 23.34
N ASP A 99 2.65 -14.85 23.17
CA ASP A 99 2.90 -16.08 22.42
C ASP A 99 1.80 -16.30 21.38
N ARG A 100 2.15 -17.01 20.31
CA ARG A 100 1.22 -17.63 19.36
C ARG A 100 1.52 -19.11 19.22
N ARG A 101 0.54 -19.98 19.42
CA ARG A 101 0.70 -21.45 19.30
C ARG A 101 -0.45 -22.07 18.51
N ALA A 102 -0.24 -23.28 17.99
CA ALA A 102 -1.36 -24.11 17.56
C ALA A 102 -2.07 -24.67 18.80
N ARG A 103 -3.40 -24.66 18.79
CA ARG A 103 -4.23 -25.29 19.82
C ARG A 103 -3.79 -26.75 20.02
N GLU A 104 -3.62 -27.17 21.28
CA GLU A 104 -2.95 -28.44 21.63
C GLU A 104 -3.59 -29.66 20.96
N ASP A 105 -4.92 -29.69 20.91
CA ASP A 105 -5.74 -30.75 20.31
C ASP A 105 -5.68 -30.79 18.77
N MET A 106 -5.19 -29.72 18.13
CA MET A 106 -5.20 -29.56 16.67
C MET A 106 -3.80 -29.40 16.05
N ARG A 107 -2.72 -29.61 16.82
CA ARG A 107 -1.33 -29.42 16.36
C ARG A 107 -0.96 -30.26 15.14
N GLY A 108 -1.52 -31.47 15.02
CA GLY A 108 -1.28 -32.33 13.86
C GLY A 108 -1.73 -31.73 12.53
N HIS A 109 -2.67 -30.78 12.57
CA HIS A 109 -3.20 -30.11 11.38
C HIS A 109 -2.42 -28.85 10.98
N ALA A 110 -1.47 -28.40 11.79
CA ALA A 110 -0.71 -27.18 11.53
C ALA A 110 0.22 -27.27 10.29
N LEU A 111 0.46 -28.48 9.76
CA LEU A 111 1.21 -28.72 8.52
C LEU A 111 0.37 -28.59 7.25
N LYS A 112 -0.95 -28.47 7.37
CA LYS A 112 -1.82 -28.24 6.21
C LYS A 112 -1.67 -26.81 5.71
N ASP A 113 -1.96 -26.60 4.43
CA ASP A 113 -1.90 -25.28 3.81
C ASP A 113 -2.86 -24.30 4.48
N GLU A 114 -4.05 -24.76 4.91
CA GLU A 114 -5.03 -23.94 5.62
C GLU A 114 -4.63 -23.64 7.08
N GLY A 115 -3.64 -24.38 7.61
CA GLY A 115 -3.24 -24.35 9.00
C GLY A 115 -4.28 -24.94 9.95
N THR A 116 -4.23 -24.47 11.20
CA THR A 116 -5.13 -24.86 12.28
C THR A 116 -5.53 -23.64 13.11
N ILE A 117 -6.35 -23.83 14.14
CA ILE A 117 -6.73 -22.76 15.05
C ILE A 117 -5.49 -22.29 15.82
N SER A 118 -5.23 -20.98 15.76
CA SER A 118 -4.20 -20.34 16.59
C SER A 118 -4.74 -20.01 17.97
N GLU A 119 -3.86 -20.12 18.95
CA GLU A 119 -4.06 -19.63 20.31
C GLU A 119 -2.97 -18.61 20.58
N ASP A 120 -3.35 -17.34 20.60
CA ASP A 120 -2.47 -16.27 21.06
C ASP A 120 -2.70 -16.07 22.57
N SER A 121 -1.65 -15.80 23.33
CA SER A 121 -1.76 -15.64 24.78
C SER A 121 -0.92 -14.50 25.29
N ALA A 122 -1.39 -13.87 26.37
CA ALA A 122 -0.65 -12.88 27.13
C ALA A 122 -0.41 -13.36 28.56
N HIS A 123 0.81 -13.18 29.05
CA HIS A 123 1.22 -13.62 30.37
C HIS A 123 2.03 -12.56 31.09
N VAL A 124 1.60 -12.23 32.32
CA VAL A 124 2.27 -11.25 33.16
C VAL A 124 3.22 -11.98 34.10
N ILE A 125 4.51 -11.76 33.91
CA ILE A 125 5.57 -12.35 34.71
C ILE A 125 6.00 -11.32 35.74
N THR A 126 5.53 -11.51 36.97
CA THR A 126 5.92 -10.70 38.13
C THR A 126 7.15 -11.29 38.82
N GLN A 127 7.77 -10.54 39.73
CA GLN A 127 8.92 -11.04 40.49
C GLN A 127 8.59 -12.27 41.35
N ALA A 128 7.34 -12.41 41.78
CA ALA A 128 6.88 -13.54 42.58
C ALA A 128 6.51 -14.77 41.75
N ASP A 129 6.37 -14.65 40.42
CA ASP A 129 6.23 -15.80 39.52
C ASP A 129 7.62 -16.41 39.21
N THR A 130 8.15 -17.14 40.18
CA THR A 130 9.52 -17.68 40.16
C THR A 130 9.75 -18.66 39.01
N GLU A 131 8.77 -19.52 38.69
CA GLU A 131 8.86 -20.52 37.63
C GLU A 131 8.90 -19.86 36.24
N SER A 132 7.97 -18.94 35.97
CA SER A 132 7.93 -18.27 34.67
C SER A 132 9.10 -17.34 34.47
N LYS A 133 9.59 -16.71 35.55
CA LYS A 133 10.82 -15.95 35.54
C LYS A 133 12.04 -16.81 35.21
N ALA A 134 12.19 -17.98 35.85
CA ALA A 134 13.29 -18.90 35.55
C ALA A 134 13.27 -19.35 34.08
N ARG A 135 12.08 -19.69 33.53
CA ARG A 135 11.93 -20.02 32.11
C ARG A 135 12.27 -18.84 31.19
N LEU A 136 11.88 -17.63 31.58
CA LEU A 136 12.24 -16.43 30.83
C LEU A 136 13.77 -16.25 30.84
N ASP A 137 14.42 -16.42 31.99
CA ASP A 137 15.86 -16.27 32.14
C ASP A 137 16.65 -17.36 31.37
N GLU A 138 16.11 -18.56 31.22
CA GLU A 138 16.68 -19.67 30.43
C GLU A 138 16.54 -19.48 28.90
N SER A 139 15.62 -18.62 28.46
CA SER A 139 15.39 -18.38 27.03
C SER A 139 16.45 -17.47 26.41
N GLU A 140 16.73 -17.64 25.13
CA GLU A 140 17.69 -16.84 24.37
C GLU A 140 17.06 -15.49 23.97
N VAL A 141 17.80 -14.39 24.15
CA VAL A 141 17.41 -13.07 23.62
C VAL A 141 17.97 -12.94 22.21
N LEU A 142 17.09 -12.96 21.20
CA LEU A 142 17.48 -12.81 19.80
C LEU A 142 17.66 -11.34 19.40
N LEU A 143 16.78 -10.47 19.93
CA LEU A 143 16.83 -9.03 19.73
C LEU A 143 16.31 -8.36 21.00
N SER A 144 16.98 -7.29 21.41
CA SER A 144 16.57 -6.46 22.53
C SER A 144 16.69 -5.00 22.11
N THR A 145 15.64 -4.21 22.35
CA THR A 145 15.61 -2.80 21.97
C THR A 145 15.01 -1.98 23.11
N ASN A 146 15.76 -0.95 23.52
CA ASN A 146 15.27 0.06 24.44
C ASN A 146 14.40 1.07 23.67
N LEU A 147 13.23 1.32 24.22
CA LEU A 147 12.22 2.18 23.63
C LEU A 147 12.27 3.52 24.33
N VAL A 148 12.98 4.48 23.73
CA VAL A 148 12.91 5.89 24.14
C VAL A 148 11.79 6.55 23.33
N TRP A 149 10.53 6.17 23.60
CA TRP A 149 9.41 6.42 22.70
C TRP A 149 8.28 7.24 23.34
N GLY A 150 7.48 7.92 22.51
CA GLY A 150 6.39 8.79 22.92
C GLY A 150 5.22 8.03 23.56
N LYS A 151 4.25 8.78 24.09
CA LYS A 151 3.13 8.29 24.92
C LYS A 151 2.17 7.31 24.23
N ASP A 152 2.31 7.09 22.92
CA ASP A 152 1.30 6.42 22.09
C ASP A 152 1.56 4.92 21.84
N ILE A 153 2.63 4.34 22.41
CA ILE A 153 2.91 2.91 22.31
C ILE A 153 2.77 2.30 23.71
N ASN A 154 1.69 1.57 23.92
CA ASN A 154 1.29 0.96 25.20
C ASN A 154 0.75 -0.47 24.97
N LEU A 155 0.32 -1.14 26.04
CA LEU A 155 -0.27 -2.47 25.97
C LEU A 155 -1.49 -2.56 25.05
N GLU A 156 -2.30 -1.50 24.97
CA GLU A 156 -3.47 -1.42 24.09
C GLU A 156 -3.05 -1.55 22.62
N PHE A 157 -1.95 -0.91 22.22
CA PHE A 157 -1.37 -1.08 20.88
C PHE A 157 -0.92 -2.52 20.60
N ILE A 158 -0.36 -3.22 21.61
CA ILE A 158 -0.01 -4.65 21.48
C ILE A 158 -1.25 -5.52 21.29
N LEU A 159 -2.32 -5.25 22.04
CA LEU A 159 -3.58 -5.98 21.92
C LEU A 159 -4.26 -5.72 20.58
N ALA A 160 -4.22 -4.49 20.07
CA ALA A 160 -4.67 -4.16 18.72
C ALA A 160 -3.90 -4.97 17.65
N MET A 161 -2.57 -5.07 17.75
CA MET A 161 -1.78 -5.94 16.87
C MET A 161 -2.22 -7.41 16.93
N CYS A 162 -2.45 -7.94 18.13
CA CYS A 162 -2.89 -9.33 18.29
C CYS A 162 -4.29 -9.54 17.69
N CYS A 163 -5.21 -8.60 17.91
CA CYS A 163 -6.55 -8.61 17.32
C CYS A 163 -6.48 -8.65 15.79
N GLU A 164 -5.65 -7.79 15.19
CA GLU A 164 -5.51 -7.69 13.74
C GLU A 164 -4.85 -8.92 13.13
N ILE A 165 -3.89 -9.54 13.82
CA ILE A 165 -3.34 -10.85 13.40
C ILE A 165 -4.44 -11.92 13.38
N GLN A 166 -5.33 -11.94 14.37
CA GLN A 166 -6.44 -12.91 14.44
C GLN A 166 -7.59 -12.62 13.47
N SER A 167 -7.76 -11.38 13.05
CA SER A 167 -8.78 -10.99 12.08
C SER A 167 -8.28 -11.10 10.64
N HIS A 168 -6.96 -11.10 10.43
CA HIS A 168 -6.35 -11.19 9.11
C HIS A 168 -6.74 -12.48 8.38
N PRO A 169 -7.25 -12.42 7.12
CA PRO A 169 -7.81 -13.58 6.42
C PRO A 169 -6.88 -14.80 6.34
N ALA A 170 -5.58 -14.57 6.17
CA ALA A 170 -4.58 -15.62 6.09
C ALA A 170 -3.89 -15.90 7.43
N ALA A 171 -3.64 -14.85 8.22
CA ALA A 171 -2.81 -14.94 9.42
C ALA A 171 -3.60 -15.34 10.66
N LYS A 172 -4.93 -15.38 10.60
CA LYS A 172 -5.80 -15.90 11.67
C LYS A 172 -5.56 -17.37 12.00
N SER A 173 -5.12 -18.18 11.03
CA SER A 173 -4.79 -19.58 11.25
C SER A 173 -3.34 -19.74 11.70
N TYR A 174 -3.06 -20.75 12.52
CA TYR A 174 -1.70 -21.19 12.79
C TYR A 174 -1.26 -22.18 11.72
N SER A 175 -0.31 -21.78 10.87
CA SER A 175 0.35 -22.68 9.92
C SER A 175 1.83 -22.74 10.23
N LEU A 176 2.37 -23.96 10.40
CA LEU A 176 3.80 -24.15 10.63
C LEU A 176 4.66 -23.61 9.47
N LEU A 177 4.09 -23.48 8.28
CA LEU A 177 4.78 -23.04 7.08
C LEU A 177 4.81 -21.52 6.90
N HIS A 178 3.85 -20.78 7.49
CA HIS A 178 3.69 -19.34 7.20
C HIS A 178 3.37 -18.50 8.44
N TYR A 179 2.27 -18.80 9.15
CA TYR A 179 1.68 -17.94 10.17
C TYR A 179 1.80 -18.54 11.58
N ASN A 180 3.02 -18.90 11.95
CA ASN A 180 3.38 -19.57 13.21
C ASN A 180 3.92 -18.54 14.24
N CYS A 181 4.58 -19.03 15.30
CA CYS A 181 5.18 -18.19 16.35
C CYS A 181 6.31 -17.28 15.86
N TYR A 182 7.03 -17.68 14.80
CA TYR A 182 8.05 -16.87 14.16
C TYR A 182 7.41 -15.62 13.51
N PHE A 183 6.42 -15.84 12.64
CA PHE A 183 5.68 -14.75 11.99
C PHE A 183 5.07 -13.78 13.00
N PHE A 184 4.43 -14.30 14.06
CA PHE A 184 3.85 -13.48 15.11
C PHE A 184 4.88 -12.58 15.79
N SER A 185 6.02 -13.16 16.19
CA SER A 185 7.09 -12.42 16.87
C SER A 185 7.71 -11.37 15.96
N TRP A 186 7.96 -11.71 14.69
CA TRP A 186 8.48 -10.78 13.68
C TRP A 186 7.51 -9.63 13.39
N THR A 187 6.21 -9.93 13.31
CA THR A 187 5.16 -8.92 13.06
C THR A 187 5.15 -7.89 14.18
N LEU A 188 5.06 -8.35 15.43
CA LEU A 188 5.09 -7.49 16.61
C LEU A 188 6.34 -6.61 16.64
N VAL A 189 7.54 -7.19 16.59
CA VAL A 189 8.77 -6.38 16.71
C VAL A 189 8.94 -5.39 15.55
N THR A 190 8.54 -5.77 14.33
CA THR A 190 8.63 -4.90 13.15
C THR A 190 7.69 -3.71 13.27
N ILE A 191 6.42 -3.94 13.63
CA ILE A 191 5.42 -2.88 13.75
C ILE A 191 5.74 -1.96 14.92
N ILE A 192 6.16 -2.51 16.05
CA ILE A 192 6.56 -1.75 17.25
C ILE A 192 7.75 -0.84 16.93
N ASP A 193 8.81 -1.36 16.31
CA ASP A 193 9.96 -0.56 15.84
C ASP A 193 9.56 0.50 14.80
N HIS A 194 8.69 0.14 13.86
CA HIS A 194 8.20 1.06 12.85
C HIS A 194 7.47 2.25 13.45
N GLN A 195 6.44 2.00 14.26
CA GLN A 195 5.61 3.03 14.87
C GLN A 195 6.45 4.02 15.69
N ALA A 196 7.43 3.51 16.41
CA ALA A 196 8.30 4.34 17.21
C ALA A 196 9.26 5.23 16.43
N ARG A 197 9.78 4.72 15.30
CA ARG A 197 10.61 5.52 14.42
C ARG A 197 9.79 6.55 13.67
N GLN A 198 8.55 6.24 13.29
CA GLN A 198 7.68 7.19 12.60
C GLN A 198 7.43 8.45 13.42
N GLN A 199 7.31 8.34 14.75
CA GLN A 199 7.20 9.52 15.63
C GLN A 199 8.41 10.47 15.50
N ARG A 200 9.59 9.95 15.11
CA ARG A 200 10.79 10.76 14.83
C ARG A 200 10.81 11.29 13.39
N VAL A 201 10.38 10.48 12.43
CA VAL A 201 10.39 10.79 10.98
C VAL A 201 9.33 11.80 10.59
N ARG A 202 8.19 11.90 11.30
CA ARG A 202 7.13 12.91 11.09
C ARG A 202 7.62 14.38 11.11
N LYS A 203 8.90 14.63 11.44
CA LYS A 203 9.54 15.96 11.40
C LYS A 203 10.55 16.13 10.25
N SER A 204 10.69 15.16 9.34
CA SER A 204 11.78 15.14 8.37
C SER A 204 11.47 15.94 7.11
N TYR A 205 11.87 17.21 7.12
CA TYR A 205 11.86 18.11 5.95
C TYR A 205 12.53 17.51 4.69
N SER A 206 13.45 16.55 4.85
CA SER A 206 14.19 15.91 3.76
C SER A 206 13.32 15.08 2.79
N ILE A 207 12.23 14.45 3.28
CA ILE A 207 11.34 13.64 2.44
C ILE A 207 10.56 14.57 1.51
N LYS A 208 10.01 15.65 2.07
CA LYS A 208 9.31 16.68 1.30
C LYS A 208 10.21 17.34 0.27
N LEU A 209 11.43 17.73 0.65
CA LEU A 209 12.42 18.27 -0.30
C LEU A 209 12.73 17.28 -1.44
N SER A 210 12.92 16.00 -1.12
CA SER A 210 13.18 14.98 -2.14
C SER A 210 11.99 14.78 -3.08
N ALA A 211 10.77 14.92 -2.55
CA ALA A 211 9.54 14.93 -3.32
C ALA A 211 9.46 16.13 -4.27
N ASP A 212 9.71 17.32 -3.75
CA ASP A 212 9.66 18.56 -4.53
C ASP A 212 10.73 18.54 -5.65
N ASP A 213 11.97 18.08 -5.36
CA ASP A 213 13.05 17.94 -6.35
C ASP A 213 12.72 16.93 -7.46
N TRP A 214 12.11 15.81 -7.08
CA TRP A 214 11.72 14.79 -8.05
C TRP A 214 10.56 15.26 -8.94
N ILE A 215 9.57 15.92 -8.33
CA ILE A 215 8.46 16.57 -9.02
C ILE A 215 8.99 17.64 -9.99
N ALA A 216 9.97 18.45 -9.58
CA ALA A 216 10.64 19.41 -10.44
C ALA A 216 11.32 18.73 -11.64
N GLY A 217 12.07 17.64 -11.40
CA GLY A 217 12.71 16.87 -12.47
C GLY A 217 11.72 16.22 -13.44
N PHE A 218 10.52 15.85 -12.97
CA PHE A 218 9.44 15.37 -13.84
C PHE A 218 8.91 16.50 -14.75
N TYR A 219 8.73 17.72 -14.22
CA TYR A 219 8.34 18.87 -15.06
C TYR A 219 9.39 19.24 -16.09
N ASP A 220 10.67 19.13 -15.75
CA ASP A 220 11.74 19.36 -16.71
C ASP A 220 11.66 18.36 -17.87
N LEU A 221 11.36 17.09 -17.59
CA LEU A 221 11.17 16.06 -18.61
C LEU A 221 9.94 16.35 -19.49
N LEU A 222 8.80 16.70 -18.88
CA LEU A 222 7.61 17.09 -19.62
C LEU A 222 7.88 18.30 -20.52
N SER A 223 8.61 19.29 -20.01
CA SER A 223 8.97 20.51 -20.74
C SER A 223 9.91 20.21 -21.92
N GLN A 224 10.89 19.33 -21.75
CA GLN A 224 11.82 18.93 -22.81
C GLN A 224 11.12 18.17 -23.93
N GLU A 225 10.24 17.21 -23.60
CA GLU A 225 9.37 16.54 -24.56
C GLU A 225 8.56 17.58 -25.35
N MET A 226 7.93 18.55 -24.67
CA MET A 226 7.15 19.59 -25.35
C MET A 226 7.99 20.47 -26.28
N VAL A 227 9.25 20.76 -25.97
CA VAL A 227 10.17 21.52 -26.83
C VAL A 227 10.61 20.72 -28.05
N VAL A 228 11.01 19.46 -27.88
CA VAL A 228 11.40 18.57 -28.99
C VAL A 228 10.24 18.36 -29.95
N PHE A 229 9.03 18.20 -29.43
CA PHE A 229 7.84 18.09 -30.26
C PHE A 229 7.37 19.44 -30.82
N GLY A 230 7.59 20.56 -30.15
CA GLY A 230 7.37 21.90 -30.72
C GLY A 230 8.26 22.16 -31.94
N LEU A 231 9.51 21.70 -31.88
CA LEU A 231 10.47 21.73 -33.00
C LEU A 231 10.10 20.74 -34.11
N HIS A 232 9.64 19.53 -33.79
CA HIS A 232 9.14 18.59 -34.79
C HIS A 232 7.81 19.07 -35.41
N TRP A 233 6.94 19.73 -34.65
CA TRP A 233 5.70 20.33 -35.16
C TRP A 233 5.97 21.57 -36.01
N GLN A 234 7.09 22.28 -35.77
CA GLN A 234 7.60 23.31 -36.69
C GLN A 234 8.18 22.72 -37.99
N LYS A 235 8.69 21.48 -37.98
CA LYS A 235 8.84 20.66 -39.20
C LYS A 235 7.49 20.10 -39.61
N GLU A 236 6.57 20.98 -39.98
CA GLU A 236 5.32 20.61 -40.62
C GLU A 236 5.61 19.73 -41.84
N SER A 237 4.99 18.55 -41.90
CA SER A 237 4.96 17.78 -43.15
C SER A 237 4.44 18.69 -44.26
N LEU A 238 5.07 18.61 -45.44
CA LEU A 238 4.66 19.32 -46.66
C LEU A 238 3.12 19.31 -46.87
N TRP A 239 2.45 18.25 -46.42
CA TRP A 239 0.99 18.09 -46.39
C TRP A 239 0.20 19.12 -45.56
N LYS A 240 0.73 19.62 -44.44
CA LYS A 240 0.11 20.73 -43.68
C LYS A 240 0.23 22.07 -44.40
N ARG A 241 1.33 22.31 -45.14
CA ARG A 241 1.46 23.48 -46.03
C ARG A 241 0.50 23.38 -47.22
N VAL A 242 0.34 22.19 -47.81
CA VAL A 242 -0.61 21.95 -48.92
C VAL A 242 -2.06 22.12 -48.46
N THR A 243 -2.44 21.62 -47.27
CA THR A 243 -3.78 21.83 -46.72
C THR A 243 -4.03 23.27 -46.27
N ARG A 244 -3.03 24.01 -45.79
CA ARG A 244 -3.14 25.47 -45.56
C ARG A 244 -3.33 26.25 -46.86
N LEU A 245 -2.68 25.85 -47.95
CA LEU A 245 -2.88 26.45 -49.27
C LEU A 245 -4.31 26.18 -49.79
N GLY A 246 -4.81 24.95 -49.62
CA GLY A 246 -6.20 24.61 -49.97
C GLY A 246 -7.26 25.31 -49.10
N GLN A 247 -7.01 25.49 -47.81
CA GLN A 247 -7.94 26.18 -46.88
C GLN A 247 -7.95 27.70 -47.08
N SER A 248 -6.86 28.28 -47.56
CA SER A 248 -6.79 29.69 -47.99
C SER A 248 -7.72 30.00 -49.17
N ILE A 249 -8.07 29.01 -49.98
CA ILE A 249 -8.94 29.16 -51.16
C ILE A 249 -10.43 29.06 -50.77
N ILE A 250 -10.75 28.44 -49.62
CA ILE A 250 -12.14 28.20 -49.18
C ILE A 250 -12.65 29.31 -48.24
N GLY A 251 -11.87 30.37 -47.96
CA GLY A 251 -12.34 31.49 -47.12
C GLY A 251 -12.56 31.13 -45.65
N ALA A 252 -12.01 30.02 -45.17
CA ALA A 252 -12.03 29.66 -43.76
C ALA A 252 -11.04 30.57 -42.99
N ASN A 253 -11.57 31.59 -42.31
CA ASN A 253 -10.80 32.57 -41.52
C ASN A 253 -9.74 31.90 -40.62
N SER A 254 -8.47 32.05 -41.01
CA SER A 254 -7.30 31.54 -40.27
C SER A 254 -7.17 32.14 -38.86
N HIS A 255 -7.83 33.28 -38.60
CA HIS A 255 -7.88 33.94 -37.29
C HIS A 255 -8.69 33.18 -36.24
N GLN A 256 -9.54 32.22 -36.62
CA GLN A 256 -10.30 31.43 -35.64
C GLN A 256 -9.48 30.27 -35.05
N ARG A 257 -8.33 29.92 -35.68
CA ARG A 257 -7.45 28.83 -35.26
C ARG A 257 -6.46 29.23 -34.15
N SER A 258 -6.19 30.52 -33.96
CA SER A 258 -5.29 31.03 -32.91
C SER A 258 -5.93 31.13 -31.52
N LEU A 259 -7.26 31.01 -31.43
CA LEU A 259 -8.01 31.07 -30.17
C LEU A 259 -8.28 29.71 -29.52
N ILE A 260 -7.85 28.61 -30.16
CA ILE A 260 -8.03 27.29 -29.58
C ILE A 260 -7.03 27.14 -28.42
N LEU A 261 -7.56 27.24 -27.21
CA LEU A 261 -6.87 26.95 -25.96
C LEU A 261 -6.00 25.68 -26.11
N ARG A 262 -4.78 25.78 -25.57
CA ARG A 262 -3.79 24.71 -25.60
C ARG A 262 -4.13 23.68 -24.54
N VAL A 263 -4.74 22.57 -24.94
CA VAL A 263 -5.12 21.43 -24.07
C VAL A 263 -3.96 21.00 -23.18
N ASP A 264 -2.76 20.94 -23.76
CA ASP A 264 -1.50 20.60 -23.10
C ASP A 264 -1.24 21.44 -21.84
N LYS A 265 -1.54 22.75 -21.91
CA LYS A 265 -1.40 23.65 -20.76
C LYS A 265 -2.34 23.25 -19.61
N PHE A 266 -3.59 22.89 -19.93
CA PHE A 266 -4.57 22.50 -18.91
C PHE A 266 -4.22 21.16 -18.27
N ILE A 267 -3.82 20.18 -19.09
CA ILE A 267 -3.35 18.88 -18.60
C ILE A 267 -2.15 19.07 -17.66
N HIS A 268 -1.17 19.88 -18.06
CA HIS A 268 0.02 20.15 -17.27
C HIS A 268 -0.32 20.85 -15.94
N GLU A 269 -1.13 21.90 -15.95
CA GLU A 269 -1.54 22.59 -14.72
C GLU A 269 -2.39 21.70 -13.80
N GLY A 270 -3.23 20.82 -14.36
CA GLY A 270 -3.99 19.84 -13.60
C GLY A 270 -3.09 18.81 -12.92
N MET A 271 -2.16 18.21 -13.66
CA MET A 271 -1.12 17.33 -13.10
C MET A 271 -0.32 18.04 -12.01
N LYS A 272 0.04 19.30 -12.24
CA LYS A 272 0.84 20.07 -11.30
C LYS A 272 0.13 20.32 -9.99
N ARG A 273 -1.15 20.65 -10.07
CA ARG A 273 -2.01 20.82 -8.91
C ARG A 273 -2.13 19.51 -8.12
N GLU A 274 -2.44 18.39 -8.79
CA GLU A 274 -2.59 17.10 -8.09
C GLU A 274 -1.28 16.60 -7.46
N LEU A 275 -0.15 16.71 -8.16
CA LEU A 275 1.14 16.34 -7.59
C LEU A 275 1.61 17.28 -6.46
N GLY A 276 1.43 18.60 -6.63
CA GLY A 276 1.89 19.58 -5.65
C GLY A 276 0.99 19.63 -4.42
N ASP A 277 -0.32 19.81 -4.61
CA ASP A 277 -1.24 20.06 -3.51
C ASP A 277 -1.73 18.79 -2.83
N HIS A 278 -1.97 17.71 -3.57
CA HIS A 278 -2.57 16.51 -3.01
C HIS A 278 -1.53 15.47 -2.63
N PHE A 279 -0.59 15.19 -3.53
CA PHE A 279 0.44 14.18 -3.25
C PHE A 279 1.41 14.64 -2.15
N SER A 280 1.99 15.86 -2.22
CA SER A 280 2.91 16.34 -1.17
C SER A 280 2.26 16.41 0.22
N LYS A 281 1.00 16.89 0.32
CA LYS A 281 0.29 16.96 1.61
C LYS A 281 -0.08 15.59 2.18
N ARG A 282 -0.34 14.60 1.32
CA ARG A 282 -0.71 13.24 1.73
C ARG A 282 0.49 12.31 1.86
N LEU A 283 1.66 12.72 1.39
CA LEU A 283 2.87 11.91 1.39
C LEU A 283 3.19 11.41 2.80
N ASP A 284 3.23 12.32 3.79
CA ASP A 284 3.54 11.95 5.17
C ASP A 284 2.52 10.99 5.79
N ILE A 285 1.22 11.21 5.50
CA ILE A 285 0.13 10.36 6.02
C ILE A 285 0.26 8.96 5.42
N ASN A 286 0.46 8.87 4.12
CA ASN A 286 0.48 7.59 3.41
C ASN A 286 1.81 6.85 3.58
N LEU A 287 2.94 7.54 3.78
CA LEU A 287 4.21 6.91 4.13
C LEU A 287 4.14 6.22 5.48
N ASN A 288 3.28 6.69 6.40
CA ASN A 288 3.02 5.96 7.65
C ASN A 288 2.36 4.61 7.38
N LYS A 289 1.66 4.41 6.27
CA LYS A 289 1.03 3.12 5.90
C LYS A 289 2.04 2.09 5.36
N LEU A 290 3.31 2.47 5.14
CA LEU A 290 4.33 1.56 4.61
C LEU A 290 5.17 0.97 5.74
N LEU A 291 5.08 -0.35 5.92
CA LEU A 291 5.83 -1.04 6.96
C LEU A 291 7.28 -1.33 6.54
N PHE A 292 7.51 -1.63 5.27
CA PHE A 292 8.83 -2.00 4.74
C PHE A 292 9.35 -1.02 3.68
N PRO A 293 10.69 -0.79 3.63
CA PRO A 293 11.31 0.03 2.59
C PRO A 293 11.04 -0.50 1.17
N SER A 294 10.92 -1.82 1.01
CA SER A 294 10.65 -2.47 -0.28
C SER A 294 9.30 -2.08 -0.88
N GLN A 295 8.35 -1.61 -0.07
CA GLN A 295 7.03 -1.18 -0.55
C GLN A 295 7.06 0.21 -1.17
N ILE A 296 8.04 1.05 -0.81
CA ILE A 296 8.11 2.45 -1.23
C ILE A 296 8.07 2.61 -2.74
N PRO A 297 8.89 1.91 -3.55
CA PRO A 297 8.89 2.11 -5.00
C PRO A 297 7.54 1.78 -5.63
N SER A 298 6.93 0.64 -5.26
CA SER A 298 5.63 0.22 -5.80
C SER A 298 4.50 1.17 -5.39
N TRP A 299 4.48 1.53 -4.10
CA TRP A 299 3.50 2.48 -3.57
C TRP A 299 3.64 3.85 -4.22
N LEU A 300 4.86 4.39 -4.30
CA LEU A 300 5.14 5.69 -4.87
C LEU A 300 4.77 5.74 -6.35
N ASN A 301 5.08 4.68 -7.10
CA ASN A 301 4.62 4.51 -8.48
C ASN A 301 3.11 4.58 -8.60
N LYS A 302 2.38 3.83 -7.77
CA LYS A 302 0.93 3.81 -7.77
C LYS A 302 0.34 5.20 -7.46
N GLN A 303 0.86 5.87 -6.44
CA GLN A 303 0.36 7.19 -6.03
C GLN A 303 0.65 8.27 -7.05
N VAL A 304 1.87 8.31 -7.60
CA VAL A 304 2.22 9.30 -8.62
C VAL A 304 1.46 9.04 -9.91
N SER A 305 1.38 7.78 -10.35
CA SER A 305 0.56 7.40 -11.51
C SER A 305 -0.87 7.89 -11.35
N SER A 306 -1.49 7.59 -10.20
CA SER A 306 -2.85 8.01 -9.89
C SER A 306 -3.01 9.53 -9.86
N ALA A 307 -2.08 10.27 -9.26
CA ALA A 307 -2.13 11.73 -9.19
C ALA A 307 -1.95 12.38 -10.57
N LEU A 308 -1.05 11.85 -11.41
CA LEU A 308 -0.84 12.31 -12.78
C LEU A 308 -2.04 12.02 -13.68
N GLN A 309 -2.61 10.82 -13.56
CA GLN A 309 -3.82 10.42 -14.27
C GLN A 309 -4.99 11.32 -13.90
N GLU A 310 -5.22 11.51 -12.60
CA GLU A 310 -6.31 12.34 -12.11
C GLU A 310 -6.13 13.82 -12.48
N GLY A 311 -4.93 14.35 -12.29
CA GLY A 311 -4.64 15.75 -12.63
C GLY A 311 -4.79 16.04 -14.10
N GLY A 312 -4.35 15.12 -14.97
CA GLY A 312 -4.56 15.26 -16.40
C GLY A 312 -6.02 15.14 -16.82
N ARG A 313 -6.79 14.24 -16.20
CA ARG A 313 -8.25 14.14 -16.38
C ARG A 313 -8.96 15.44 -15.99
N LEU A 314 -8.62 16.01 -14.83
CA LEU A 314 -9.14 17.30 -14.37
C LEU A 314 -8.74 18.44 -15.30
N GLY A 315 -7.52 18.43 -15.82
CA GLY A 315 -7.06 19.37 -16.84
C GLY A 315 -7.90 19.31 -18.12
N VAL A 316 -8.17 18.10 -18.64
CA VAL A 316 -9.08 17.92 -19.79
C VAL A 316 -10.47 18.47 -19.50
N GLN A 317 -11.02 18.20 -18.32
CA GLN A 317 -12.34 18.72 -17.93
C GLN A 317 -12.35 20.24 -17.87
N GLN A 318 -11.32 20.86 -17.29
CA GLN A 318 -11.19 22.31 -17.25
C GLN A 318 -11.11 22.91 -18.65
N PHE A 319 -10.30 22.32 -19.54
CA PHE A 319 -10.20 22.74 -20.94
C PHE A 319 -11.56 22.72 -21.65
N LEU A 320 -12.33 21.63 -21.47
CA LEU A 320 -13.65 21.50 -22.09
C LEU A 320 -14.63 22.54 -21.52
N ALA A 321 -14.63 22.75 -20.21
CA ALA A 321 -15.48 23.76 -19.56
C ALA A 321 -15.18 25.18 -20.08
N GLU A 322 -13.90 25.55 -20.18
CA GLU A 322 -13.49 26.86 -20.69
C GLU A 322 -13.78 27.03 -22.19
N THR A 323 -13.62 25.97 -22.98
CA THR A 323 -13.97 25.97 -24.41
C THR A 323 -15.48 26.16 -24.61
N ASN A 324 -16.29 25.46 -23.82
CA ASN A 324 -17.75 25.60 -23.85
C ASN A 324 -18.18 27.01 -23.44
N ALA A 325 -17.58 27.58 -22.40
CA ALA A 325 -17.84 28.96 -21.97
C ALA A 325 -17.51 29.97 -23.08
N HIS A 326 -16.36 29.83 -23.75
CA HIS A 326 -15.99 30.67 -24.90
C HIS A 326 -16.96 30.53 -26.07
N SER A 327 -17.39 29.30 -26.37
CA SER A 327 -18.39 29.01 -27.41
C SER A 327 -19.71 29.73 -27.12
N GLN A 328 -20.19 29.69 -25.88
CA GLN A 328 -21.41 30.39 -25.47
C GLN A 328 -21.30 31.91 -25.59
N ILE A 329 -20.14 32.50 -25.26
CA ILE A 329 -19.91 33.95 -25.39
C ILE A 329 -19.91 34.36 -26.86
N ASN A 330 -19.24 33.60 -27.72
CA ASN A 330 -19.17 33.89 -29.15
C ASN A 330 -20.54 33.74 -29.85
N ASN A 331 -21.34 32.75 -29.44
CA ASN A 331 -22.70 32.58 -29.95
C ASN A 331 -23.63 33.74 -29.53
N LYS A 332 -23.42 34.34 -28.35
CA LYS A 332 -24.18 35.53 -27.90
C LYS A 332 -23.77 36.81 -28.64
N LEU A 333 -22.49 36.96 -28.98
CA LEU A 333 -21.96 38.14 -29.69
C LEU A 333 -22.26 38.11 -31.20
N SER A 334 -22.50 36.93 -31.74
CA SER A 334 -23.01 36.75 -33.11
C SER A 334 -24.50 37.07 -33.14
N ALA A 335 -24.85 38.35 -32.93
CA ALA A 335 -26.21 38.82 -33.15
C ALA A 335 -26.64 38.47 -34.58
N PRO A 336 -27.92 38.12 -34.81
CA PRO A 336 -28.40 37.82 -36.16
C PRO A 336 -28.13 39.05 -37.01
N ILE A 337 -27.23 38.91 -37.99
CA ILE A 337 -27.09 39.89 -39.06
C ILE A 337 -28.49 40.02 -39.62
N HIS A 338 -29.11 41.18 -39.38
CA HIS A 338 -30.47 41.45 -39.84
C HIS A 338 -30.54 41.02 -41.31
N PRO A 339 -31.54 40.20 -41.70
CA PRO A 339 -31.67 39.79 -43.08
C PRO A 339 -31.71 41.07 -43.91
N ARG A 340 -30.65 41.28 -44.70
CA ARG A 340 -30.58 42.37 -45.66
C ARG A 340 -31.76 42.09 -46.59
N LYS A 341 -32.80 42.92 -46.51
CA LYS A 341 -33.92 42.88 -47.46
C LYS A 341 -33.29 42.93 -48.85
N VAL A 342 -33.29 41.80 -49.53
CA VAL A 342 -32.97 41.73 -50.95
C VAL A 342 -34.26 42.13 -51.64
N ASP A 343 -34.29 43.35 -52.16
CA ASP A 343 -35.36 43.76 -53.06
C ASP A 343 -35.36 42.82 -54.27
N SER A 344 -36.54 42.25 -54.49
CA SER A 344 -36.85 41.33 -55.58
C SER A 344 -36.72 42.05 -56.93
N GLY A 345 -35.58 41.85 -57.59
CA GLY A 345 -35.45 41.98 -59.03
C GLY A 345 -35.68 40.62 -59.66
N GLU A 346 -36.84 40.44 -60.30
CA GLU A 346 -37.13 39.31 -61.18
C GLU A 346 -36.11 39.30 -62.33
N GLU A 347 -35.33 38.24 -62.45
CA GLU A 347 -34.82 37.80 -63.74
C GLU A 347 -34.85 36.27 -63.80
N ARG A 348 -35.76 35.77 -64.64
CA ARG A 348 -35.85 34.38 -65.07
C ARG A 348 -34.61 34.03 -65.87
N LEU A 349 -33.84 33.06 -65.39
CA LEU A 349 -32.99 32.24 -66.25
C LEU A 349 -33.19 30.76 -65.90
N ASP A 350 -33.86 30.08 -66.83
CA ASP A 350 -33.87 28.63 -66.97
C ASP A 350 -32.45 28.10 -67.17
N GLY A 351 -32.06 27.10 -66.39
CA GLY A 351 -30.75 26.50 -66.59
C GLY A 351 -30.36 25.44 -65.57
N SER A 352 -30.74 24.20 -65.85
CA SER A 352 -30.01 22.99 -65.50
C SER A 352 -29.81 22.69 -64.00
N ALA A 353 -30.69 21.83 -63.50
CA ALA A 353 -30.52 21.09 -62.26
C ALA A 353 -29.23 20.24 -62.29
N SER A 354 -28.14 20.80 -61.78
CA SER A 354 -27.03 20.01 -61.26
C SER A 354 -27.40 19.64 -59.83
N SER A 355 -27.79 18.38 -59.62
CA SER A 355 -27.89 17.78 -58.30
C SER A 355 -26.50 17.77 -57.67
N VAL A 356 -26.09 18.90 -57.10
CA VAL A 356 -24.97 18.94 -56.17
C VAL A 356 -25.40 18.09 -55.00
N VAL A 357 -24.89 16.86 -55.01
CA VAL A 357 -24.91 15.96 -53.88
C VAL A 357 -24.48 16.81 -52.69
N ASP A 358 -25.44 17.08 -51.80
CA ASP A 358 -25.17 17.67 -50.50
C ASP A 358 -24.31 16.64 -49.78
N VAL A 359 -23.00 16.72 -50.02
CA VAL A 359 -22.00 15.97 -49.28
C VAL A 359 -22.12 16.56 -47.90
N GLY A 360 -23.00 15.95 -47.11
CA GLY A 360 -23.24 16.23 -45.71
C GLY A 360 -21.94 16.06 -44.98
N HIS A 361 -21.09 17.07 -45.06
CA HIS A 361 -19.96 17.26 -44.19
C HIS A 361 -20.60 17.51 -42.84
N ILE A 362 -20.81 16.41 -42.11
CA ILE A 362 -21.22 16.38 -40.72
C ILE A 362 -20.26 17.35 -40.03
N TYR A 363 -20.74 18.57 -39.83
CA TYR A 363 -19.96 19.63 -39.25
C TYR A 363 -19.85 19.27 -37.79
N GLN A 364 -18.77 18.57 -37.44
CA GLN A 364 -18.52 18.23 -36.05
C GLN A 364 -18.57 19.51 -35.23
N SER A 365 -19.41 19.48 -34.21
CA SER A 365 -19.57 20.63 -33.33
C SER A 365 -18.21 21.02 -32.75
N LEU A 366 -18.03 22.29 -32.40
CA LEU A 366 -16.79 22.74 -31.76
C LEU A 366 -16.47 21.90 -30.51
N ASP A 367 -17.51 21.49 -29.78
CA ASP A 367 -17.42 20.64 -28.59
C ASP A 367 -16.93 19.22 -28.91
N GLU A 368 -17.35 18.62 -30.02
CA GLU A 368 -16.83 17.32 -30.48
C GLU A 368 -15.36 17.40 -30.86
N ARG A 369 -14.97 18.46 -31.59
CA ARG A 369 -13.57 18.70 -31.95
C ARG A 369 -12.69 18.95 -30.73
N ALA A 370 -13.20 19.68 -29.74
CA ALA A 370 -12.52 19.93 -28.48
C ALA A 370 -12.34 18.62 -27.69
N ARG A 371 -13.39 17.81 -27.56
CA ARG A 371 -13.34 16.49 -26.90
C ARG A 371 -12.34 15.55 -27.57
N TRP A 372 -12.41 15.40 -28.88
CA TRP A 372 -11.50 14.53 -29.63
C TRP A 372 -10.04 14.97 -29.47
N LYS A 373 -9.78 16.28 -29.54
CA LYS A 373 -8.44 16.83 -29.32
C LYS A 373 -7.96 16.56 -27.89
N ALA A 374 -8.83 16.75 -26.90
CA ALA A 374 -8.49 16.53 -25.50
C ALA A 374 -8.17 15.06 -25.21
N GLU A 375 -8.96 14.14 -25.74
CA GLU A 375 -8.74 12.69 -25.58
C GLU A 375 -7.45 12.23 -26.28
N THR A 376 -7.17 12.78 -27.48
CA THR A 376 -5.96 12.45 -28.23
C THR A 376 -4.69 12.89 -27.50
N GLU A 377 -4.68 14.12 -26.98
CA GLU A 377 -3.56 14.59 -26.16
C GLU A 377 -3.48 13.83 -24.84
N TRP A 378 -4.61 13.50 -24.20
CA TRP A 378 -4.60 12.74 -22.96
C TRP A 378 -3.93 11.37 -23.09
N LYS A 379 -4.31 10.58 -24.11
CA LYS A 379 -3.68 9.27 -24.41
C LYS A 379 -2.17 9.37 -24.62
N ARG A 380 -1.70 10.50 -25.15
CA ARG A 380 -0.27 10.76 -25.30
C ARG A 380 0.40 10.98 -23.95
N TYR A 381 -0.19 11.77 -23.07
CA TYR A 381 0.33 11.98 -21.71
C TYR A 381 0.34 10.68 -20.90
N GLU A 382 -0.68 9.82 -21.01
CA GLU A 382 -0.69 8.50 -20.37
C GLU A 382 0.56 7.69 -20.72
N LYS A 383 0.94 7.63 -22.00
CA LYS A 383 2.15 6.93 -22.45
C LYS A 383 3.44 7.55 -21.87
N ILE A 384 3.50 8.88 -21.74
CA ILE A 384 4.65 9.58 -21.15
C ILE A 384 4.76 9.25 -19.66
N ILE A 385 3.63 9.25 -18.94
CA ILE A 385 3.55 8.88 -17.53
C ILE A 385 4.07 7.45 -17.33
N ASP A 386 3.59 6.49 -18.12
CA ASP A 386 4.01 5.09 -18.03
C ASP A 386 5.52 4.94 -18.29
N THR A 387 6.04 5.65 -19.30
CA THR A 387 7.47 5.64 -19.63
C THR A 387 8.31 6.24 -18.52
N PHE A 388 7.84 7.33 -17.91
CA PHE A 388 8.54 7.98 -16.80
C PHE A 388 8.60 7.05 -15.58
N ILE A 389 7.48 6.45 -15.21
CA ILE A 389 7.38 5.50 -14.09
C ILE A 389 8.29 4.29 -14.32
N ALA A 390 8.32 3.74 -15.53
CA ALA A 390 9.18 2.61 -15.87
C ALA A 390 10.68 2.94 -15.75
N ASN A 391 11.07 4.19 -16.01
CA ASN A 391 12.46 4.63 -16.06
C ASN A 391 12.97 5.25 -14.75
N SER A 392 12.12 5.50 -13.75
CA SER A 392 12.53 6.24 -12.55
C SER A 392 13.33 5.38 -11.56
N SER A 393 14.61 5.17 -11.86
CA SER A 393 15.61 4.63 -10.93
C SER A 393 15.76 5.48 -9.67
N LYS A 394 15.43 6.78 -9.75
CA LYS A 394 15.42 7.75 -8.63
C LYS A 394 14.48 7.35 -7.49
N LEU A 395 13.49 6.49 -7.71
CA LEU A 395 12.64 5.95 -6.63
C LEU A 395 13.45 5.14 -5.61
N LYS A 396 14.56 4.52 -6.03
CA LYS A 396 15.48 3.82 -5.11
C LYS A 396 16.25 4.78 -4.18
N MET A 397 16.39 6.06 -4.54
CA MET A 397 16.98 7.04 -3.60
C MET A 397 16.03 7.35 -2.44
N TRP A 398 14.72 7.33 -2.69
CA TRP A 398 13.72 7.65 -1.67
C TRP A 398 13.60 6.60 -0.58
N SER A 399 13.76 5.33 -0.94
CA SER A 399 13.80 4.26 0.06
C SER A 399 14.92 4.49 1.07
N ASN A 400 16.08 4.97 0.63
CA ASN A 400 17.23 5.21 1.50
C ASN A 400 17.07 6.46 2.38
N ALA A 401 16.35 7.48 1.89
CA ALA A 401 16.10 8.72 2.62
C ALA A 401 15.01 8.55 3.70
N CYS A 402 13.95 7.80 3.40
CA CYS A 402 12.85 7.55 4.34
C CYS A 402 13.21 6.49 5.39
N TRP A 403 14.15 5.60 5.05
CA TRP A 403 14.57 4.49 5.90
C TRP A 403 16.09 4.44 5.99
N PRO A 404 16.69 5.05 7.03
CA PRO A 404 18.13 5.00 7.18
C PRO A 404 18.60 3.53 7.22
N PRO A 405 19.68 3.18 6.50
CA PRO A 405 20.11 1.80 6.25
C PRO A 405 20.53 1.01 7.50
N SER A 406 20.51 1.60 8.69
CA SER A 406 20.91 0.99 9.95
C SER A 406 19.74 0.47 10.80
N ASN A 407 18.58 0.13 10.22
CA ASN A 407 17.50 -0.45 11.02
C ASN A 407 17.86 -1.90 11.42
N VAL A 408 18.40 -2.02 12.63
CA VAL A 408 18.78 -3.29 13.28
C VAL A 408 17.59 -4.25 13.33
N VAL A 409 16.38 -3.77 13.62
CA VAL A 409 15.17 -4.61 13.71
C VAL A 409 14.77 -5.14 12.35
N HIS A 410 14.71 -4.28 11.32
CA HIS A 410 14.38 -4.71 9.96
C HIS A 410 15.39 -5.72 9.42
N LYS A 411 16.69 -5.45 9.61
CA LYS A 411 17.76 -6.38 9.22
C LYS A 411 17.61 -7.72 9.94
N HIS A 412 17.43 -7.69 11.26
CA HIS A 412 17.19 -8.87 12.09
C HIS A 412 16.03 -9.71 11.57
N VAL A 413 14.86 -9.10 11.41
CA VAL A 413 13.65 -9.80 10.94
C VAL A 413 13.85 -10.38 9.54
N THR A 414 14.46 -9.62 8.62
CA THR A 414 14.74 -10.12 7.26
C THR A 414 15.67 -11.33 7.26
N GLU A 415 16.71 -11.31 8.08
CA GLU A 415 17.64 -12.44 8.23
C GLU A 415 16.94 -13.65 8.86
N ARG A 416 16.14 -13.46 9.92
CA ARG A 416 15.35 -14.54 10.56
C ARG A 416 14.33 -15.16 9.61
N MET A 417 13.63 -14.35 8.82
CA MET A 417 12.72 -14.82 7.76
C MET A 417 13.48 -15.66 6.73
N GLY A 418 14.63 -15.16 6.27
CA GLY A 418 15.49 -15.88 5.34
C GLY A 418 15.93 -17.24 5.86
N ASP A 419 16.38 -17.31 7.11
CA ASP A 419 16.79 -18.56 7.74
C ASP A 419 15.64 -19.55 7.87
N HIS A 420 14.49 -19.10 8.39
CA HIS A 420 13.30 -19.94 8.57
C HIS A 420 12.78 -20.47 7.23
N PHE A 421 12.58 -19.60 6.24
CA PHE A 421 11.99 -20.02 4.97
C PHE A 421 12.96 -20.84 4.11
N LYS A 422 14.29 -20.66 4.23
CA LYS A 422 15.27 -21.58 3.65
C LYS A 422 15.19 -22.97 4.29
N GLN A 423 14.96 -23.03 5.60
CA GLN A 423 14.75 -24.30 6.28
C GLN A 423 13.47 -25.00 5.77
N THR A 424 12.36 -24.26 5.61
CA THR A 424 11.12 -24.82 5.05
C THR A 424 11.28 -25.25 3.59
N GLU A 425 12.05 -24.50 2.79
CA GLU A 425 12.41 -24.87 1.42
C GLU A 425 13.20 -26.18 1.38
N GLY A 426 14.16 -26.36 2.31
CA GLY A 426 14.91 -27.61 2.47
C GLY A 426 14.03 -28.83 2.80
N TYR A 427 12.82 -28.63 3.33
CA TYR A 427 11.83 -29.69 3.54
C TYR A 427 10.86 -29.89 2.36
N GLY A 428 10.99 -29.10 1.29
CA GLY A 428 10.18 -29.24 0.07
C GLY A 428 8.88 -28.43 0.05
N PHE A 429 8.68 -27.47 0.95
CA PHE A 429 7.44 -26.67 1.04
C PHE A 429 7.42 -25.42 0.14
N GLY A 430 8.10 -25.50 -1.01
CA GLY A 430 8.23 -24.38 -1.95
C GLY A 430 9.45 -23.49 -1.68
N LYS A 431 9.65 -22.49 -2.53
CA LYS A 431 10.81 -21.59 -2.48
C LYS A 431 10.70 -20.62 -1.30
N ALA A 432 11.81 -20.24 -0.69
CA ALA A 432 11.81 -19.28 0.41
C ALA A 432 11.32 -17.88 -0.01
N GLU A 433 11.69 -17.43 -1.23
CA GLU A 433 11.46 -16.05 -1.68
C GLU A 433 9.96 -15.67 -1.72
N PRO A 434 9.05 -16.45 -2.34
CA PRO A 434 7.61 -16.14 -2.30
C PRO A 434 7.03 -16.14 -0.88
N SER A 435 7.55 -16.97 0.02
CA SER A 435 7.08 -17.03 1.42
C SER A 435 7.52 -15.81 2.22
N ILE A 436 8.74 -15.31 1.97
CA ILE A 436 9.23 -14.07 2.55
C ILE A 436 8.35 -12.90 2.11
N GLU A 437 8.08 -12.77 0.81
CA GLU A 437 7.26 -11.67 0.29
C GLU A 437 5.81 -11.77 0.80
N ARG A 438 5.21 -12.96 0.81
CA ARG A 438 3.87 -13.18 1.40
C ARG A 438 3.79 -12.74 2.86
N ALA A 439 4.81 -13.06 3.66
CA ALA A 439 4.85 -12.68 5.06
C ALA A 439 5.00 -11.16 5.22
N LYS A 440 5.84 -10.48 4.42
CA LYS A 440 5.93 -9.01 4.42
C LYS A 440 4.61 -8.36 4.01
N ASP A 441 3.95 -8.87 2.98
CA ASP A 441 2.65 -8.36 2.52
C ASP A 441 1.61 -8.48 3.63
N SER A 442 1.51 -9.65 4.27
CA SER A 442 0.58 -9.87 5.39
C SER A 442 0.89 -8.94 6.57
N MET A 443 2.17 -8.75 6.94
CA MET A 443 2.56 -7.83 8.00
C MET A 443 2.18 -6.37 7.67
N ALA A 444 2.31 -5.96 6.42
CA ALA A 444 1.94 -4.62 6.00
C ALA A 444 0.42 -4.41 5.95
N GLU A 445 -0.35 -5.41 5.52
CA GLU A 445 -1.81 -5.38 5.58
C GLU A 445 -2.30 -5.25 7.03
N ILE A 446 -1.74 -6.06 7.94
CA ILE A 446 -1.98 -5.97 9.39
C ILE A 446 -1.64 -4.56 9.91
N TRP A 447 -0.50 -4.00 9.49
CA TRP A 447 -0.09 -2.65 9.90
C TRP A 447 -1.08 -1.56 9.48
N VAL A 448 -1.56 -1.59 8.23
CA VAL A 448 -2.57 -0.64 7.76
C VAL A 448 -3.87 -0.78 8.55
N SER A 449 -4.29 -2.01 8.83
CA SER A 449 -5.50 -2.28 9.60
C SER A 449 -5.39 -1.75 11.05
N ILE A 450 -4.23 -1.91 11.69
CA ILE A 450 -3.97 -1.34 13.02
C ILE A 450 -4.05 0.18 12.98
N LEU A 451 -3.50 0.84 11.95
CA LEU A 451 -3.59 2.29 11.84
C LEU A 451 -5.03 2.76 11.75
N ASP A 452 -5.84 2.10 10.92
CA ASP A 452 -7.25 2.44 10.74
C ASP A 452 -8.02 2.20 12.07
N MET A 453 -7.76 1.08 12.77
CA MET A 453 -8.32 0.80 14.11
C MET A 453 -7.89 1.81 15.19
N MET A 454 -6.65 2.27 15.17
CA MET A 454 -6.15 3.22 16.16
C MET A 454 -6.64 4.66 15.89
N GLU A 455 -7.04 4.96 14.64
CA GLU A 455 -7.71 6.21 14.28
C GLU A 455 -9.18 6.21 14.72
N ASP A 456 -9.89 5.08 14.58
CA ASP A 456 -11.25 4.89 15.08
C ASP A 456 -11.28 4.13 16.41
N LYS A 457 -11.15 4.87 17.52
CA LYS A 457 -11.20 4.28 18.87
C LYS A 457 -12.46 3.47 19.18
N SER A 458 -13.54 3.61 18.42
CA SER A 458 -14.73 2.78 18.60
C SER A 458 -14.50 1.31 18.21
N GLU A 459 -13.49 1.03 17.38
CA GLU A 459 -13.10 -0.32 16.96
C GLU A 459 -12.32 -1.08 18.03
N LEU A 460 -11.77 -0.39 19.04
CA LEU A 460 -11.13 -0.98 20.23
C LEU A 460 -12.16 -1.44 21.28
N SER A 461 -13.32 -1.93 20.82
CA SER A 461 -14.45 -2.38 21.66
C SER A 461 -14.14 -3.55 22.62
N PHE A 462 -12.95 -4.15 22.50
CA PHE A 462 -12.44 -5.19 23.38
C PHE A 462 -11.70 -4.67 24.62
N LEU A 463 -11.38 -3.37 24.66
CA LEU A 463 -11.00 -2.65 25.88
C LEU A 463 -12.21 -1.89 26.42
#